data_AF-A0A4V3I3C9-F1
#
_entry.id   AF-A0A4V3I3C9-F1
#
_cell.length_a   1.000
_cell.length_b   1.000
_cell.length_c   1.000
_cell.angle_alpha   90.00
_cell.angle_beta   90.00
_cell.angle_gamma   90.00
#
_symmetry.space_group_name_H-M   'P 1'
#
loop_
_entity.id
_entity.type
_entity.pdbx_description
1 polymer ?
#
loop_
_entity_poly.entity_id
_entity_poly.type
_entity_poly.pdbx_seq_one_letter_code
_entity_poly.pdbx_strand_id
1 'polypeptide(L)'
;MFSSIILTTLLAVTGAQAAVAEGSWGVRADFSRCESNPPMEAILEGAPSTKSSPAEGITDFAVTAPFEGRLFLKPAGTIGLGSPYPPQEVDVKVFAEATAGDPGVWANASIVPGYLPEGPVKQMLWNTRTDVVVEPSQNETVSLETIFNGGSLWVYYCGAPEGPLPA
;
A
#
# COMPACT_ATOMS: atom_id res chain seq x y z
N MET A 1 0.31 -37.98 -46.64
CA MET A 1 0.81 -37.60 -45.31
C MET A 1 0.28 -36.21 -45.02
N PHE A 2 -0.72 -36.08 -44.15
CA PHE A 2 -1.15 -34.79 -43.61
C PHE A 2 -1.57 -35.04 -42.16
N SER A 3 -0.69 -34.68 -41.23
CA SER A 3 -0.95 -34.70 -39.80
C SER A 3 -1.68 -33.42 -39.43
N SER A 4 -2.95 -33.52 -39.04
CA SER A 4 -3.64 -32.42 -38.36
C SER A 4 -3.44 -32.58 -36.86
N ILE A 5 -2.53 -31.78 -36.31
CA ILE A 5 -2.38 -31.56 -34.88
C ILE A 5 -3.45 -30.54 -34.50
N ILE A 6 -4.53 -30.99 -33.85
CA ILE A 6 -5.47 -30.07 -33.21
C ILE A 6 -4.80 -29.59 -31.94
N LEU A 7 -4.32 -28.35 -31.98
CA LEU A 7 -3.71 -27.64 -30.88
C LEU A 7 -4.82 -27.31 -29.86
N THR A 8 -4.84 -28.03 -28.73
CA THR A 8 -5.65 -27.69 -27.56
C THR A 8 -5.11 -26.39 -26.96
N THR A 9 -5.78 -25.27 -27.22
CA THR A 9 -5.53 -24.02 -26.51
C THR A 9 -6.07 -24.13 -25.09
N LEU A 10 -5.22 -24.53 -24.15
CA LEU A 10 -5.43 -24.29 -22.73
C LEU A 10 -5.03 -22.83 -22.45
N LEU A 11 -6.00 -21.92 -22.42
CA LEU A 11 -5.83 -20.63 -21.75
C LEU A 11 -6.43 -20.75 -20.35
N ALA A 12 -5.69 -21.39 -19.46
CA ALA A 12 -5.90 -21.19 -18.03
C ALA A 12 -5.16 -19.90 -17.63
N VAL A 13 -5.74 -18.75 -17.93
CA VAL A 13 -5.42 -17.52 -17.19
C VAL A 13 -6.26 -17.57 -15.93
N THR A 14 -5.85 -18.40 -14.98
CA THR A 14 -6.21 -18.15 -13.59
C THR A 14 -5.19 -17.13 -13.11
N GLY A 15 -5.59 -15.86 -13.03
CA GLY A 15 -4.85 -14.87 -12.26
C GLY A 15 -4.67 -15.45 -10.87
N ALA A 16 -3.45 -15.85 -10.54
CA ALA A 16 -3.14 -16.37 -9.23
C ALA A 16 -3.24 -15.20 -8.26
N GLN A 17 -4.36 -15.08 -7.56
CA GLN A 17 -4.41 -14.31 -6.33
C GLN A 17 -3.34 -14.94 -5.44
N ALA A 18 -2.29 -14.20 -5.10
CA ALA A 18 -1.42 -14.62 -4.03
C ALA A 18 -2.32 -14.73 -2.79
N ALA A 19 -2.67 -15.96 -2.39
CA ALA A 19 -3.57 -16.18 -1.28
C ALA A 19 -2.99 -15.45 -0.06
N VAL A 20 -3.69 -14.42 0.39
CA VAL A 20 -3.30 -13.66 1.58
C VAL A 20 -3.42 -14.62 2.75
N ALA A 21 -2.29 -14.93 3.38
CA ALA A 21 -2.29 -15.76 4.57
C ALA A 21 -3.07 -15.03 5.68
N GLU A 22 -4.00 -15.74 6.31
CA GLU A 22 -4.82 -15.19 7.38
C GLU A 22 -3.93 -14.61 8.49
N GLY A 23 -4.31 -13.42 8.99
CA GLY A 23 -3.55 -12.71 10.03
C GLY A 23 -2.19 -12.16 9.59
N SER A 24 -1.85 -12.26 8.31
CA SER A 24 -0.63 -11.68 7.75
C SER A 24 -0.88 -10.27 7.21
N TRP A 25 -0.08 -9.31 7.66
CA TRP A 25 -0.29 -7.91 7.37
C TRP A 25 0.94 -7.26 6.74
N GLY A 26 0.70 -6.36 5.79
CA GLY A 26 1.75 -5.60 5.13
C GLY A 26 1.35 -4.17 4.80
N VAL A 27 2.35 -3.33 4.56
CA VAL A 27 2.18 -1.99 3.99
C VAL A 27 3.16 -1.87 2.84
N ARG A 28 2.68 -1.52 1.65
CA ARG A 28 3.47 -1.26 0.45
C ARG A 28 3.42 0.23 0.16
N ALA A 29 4.59 0.84 0.07
CA ALA A 29 4.77 2.18 -0.48
C ALA A 29 5.32 2.06 -1.90
N ASP A 30 4.54 2.46 -2.90
CA ASP A 30 4.97 2.59 -4.29
C ASP A 30 5.17 4.07 -4.62
N PHE A 31 6.42 4.48 -4.73
CA PHE A 31 6.89 5.80 -5.11
C PHE A 31 7.76 5.74 -6.37
N SER A 32 7.62 4.69 -7.16
CA SER A 32 8.33 4.49 -8.44
C SER A 32 8.04 5.58 -9.48
N ARG A 33 6.92 6.30 -9.30
CA ARG A 33 6.50 7.42 -10.15
C ARG A 33 6.90 8.79 -9.61
N CYS A 34 7.67 8.84 -8.53
CA CYS A 34 8.19 10.09 -8.02
C CYS A 34 9.47 10.48 -8.76
N GLU A 35 9.36 11.45 -9.66
CA GLU A 35 10.52 12.10 -10.27
C GLU A 35 11.12 13.11 -9.28
N SER A 36 11.93 12.62 -8.32
CA SER A 36 12.57 13.46 -7.31
C SER A 36 14.10 13.39 -7.39
N ASN A 37 14.74 14.52 -7.10
CA ASN A 37 16.18 14.60 -6.84
C ASN A 37 16.39 15.51 -5.61
N PRO A 38 16.81 14.97 -4.45
CA PRO A 38 17.32 13.61 -4.21
C PRO A 38 16.24 12.51 -4.29
N PRO A 39 16.65 11.22 -4.38
CA PRO A 39 15.71 10.09 -4.32
C PRO A 39 14.87 10.12 -3.04
N MET A 40 13.62 9.66 -3.10
CA MET A 40 12.78 9.48 -1.90
C MET A 40 13.06 8.14 -1.21
N GLU A 41 12.76 8.07 0.07
CA GLU A 41 12.62 6.83 0.82
C GLU A 41 11.29 6.80 1.57
N ALA A 42 10.69 5.61 1.65
CA ALA A 42 9.51 5.37 2.47
C ALA A 42 9.92 4.99 3.90
N ILE A 43 9.23 5.59 4.87
CA ILE A 43 9.38 5.32 6.29
C ILE A 43 8.03 4.89 6.83
N LEU A 44 8.00 3.74 7.52
CA LEU A 44 6.87 3.31 8.34
C LEU A 44 7.30 3.37 9.80
N GLU A 45 6.85 4.41 10.51
CA GLU A 45 7.05 4.50 11.95
C GLU A 45 6.19 3.47 12.69
N GLY A 46 6.71 2.95 13.79
CA GLY A 46 6.03 1.95 14.62
C GLY A 46 6.27 0.49 14.18
N ALA A 47 6.72 0.23 12.96
CA ALA A 47 6.94 -1.13 12.47
C ALA A 47 8.31 -1.68 12.89
N PRO A 48 8.44 -3.01 13.14
CA PRO A 48 9.75 -3.63 13.18
C PRO A 48 10.45 -3.39 11.84
N SER A 49 11.76 -3.21 11.87
CA SER A 49 12.62 -2.80 10.75
C SER A 49 12.68 -3.76 9.54
N THR A 50 11.79 -4.75 9.48
CA THR A 50 11.66 -5.68 8.36
C THR A 50 10.99 -4.98 7.18
N LYS A 51 11.81 -4.30 6.39
CA LYS A 51 11.46 -3.79 5.07
C LYS A 51 12.13 -4.60 3.98
N SER A 52 11.47 -4.72 2.84
CA SER A 52 12.05 -5.24 1.61
C SER A 52 11.83 -4.24 0.48
N SER A 53 12.74 -4.23 -0.49
CA SER A 53 12.65 -3.37 -1.67
C SER A 53 12.57 -4.25 -2.91
N PRO A 54 11.36 -4.74 -3.28
CA PRO A 54 11.20 -5.68 -4.39
C PRO A 54 11.55 -5.07 -5.75
N ALA A 55 11.44 -3.75 -5.88
CA ALA A 55 11.83 -2.99 -7.06
C ALA A 55 12.26 -1.57 -6.67
N GLU A 56 12.89 -0.86 -7.61
CA GLU A 56 13.18 0.56 -7.43
C GLU A 56 11.89 1.34 -7.18
N GLY A 57 11.90 2.22 -6.19
CA GLY A 57 10.73 3.01 -5.81
C GLY A 57 9.61 2.20 -5.15
N ILE A 58 9.82 0.94 -4.77
CA ILE A 58 8.83 0.15 -4.02
C ILE A 58 9.45 -0.33 -2.72
N THR A 59 8.76 -0.08 -1.59
CA THR A 59 9.13 -0.61 -0.28
C THR A 59 7.95 -1.33 0.34
N ASP A 60 8.17 -2.58 0.75
CA ASP A 60 7.21 -3.38 1.50
C ASP A 60 7.64 -3.49 2.95
N PHE A 61 6.71 -3.27 3.87
CA PHE A 61 6.87 -3.42 5.31
C PHE A 61 5.97 -4.56 5.79
N ALA A 62 6.54 -5.52 6.52
CA ALA A 62 5.76 -6.51 7.25
C ALA A 62 5.32 -5.91 8.60
N VAL A 63 4.03 -6.04 8.93
CA VAL A 63 3.49 -5.57 10.20
C VAL A 63 2.81 -6.72 10.95
N THR A 64 2.84 -6.67 12.27
CA THR A 64 2.25 -7.70 13.13
C THR A 64 1.10 -7.07 13.90
N ALA A 65 -0.07 -7.70 13.89
CA ALA A 65 -1.19 -7.26 14.71
C ALA A 65 -0.93 -7.49 16.22
N PRO A 66 -1.33 -6.57 17.12
CA PRO A 66 -1.83 -5.24 16.82
C PRO A 66 -0.72 -4.29 16.37
N PHE A 67 -1.07 -3.35 15.51
CA PHE A 67 -0.15 -2.37 14.96
C PHE A 67 -0.78 -0.97 14.92
N GLU A 68 0.01 0.05 15.22
CA GLU A 68 -0.32 1.45 14.96
C GLU A 68 0.95 2.17 14.51
N GLY A 69 0.90 2.78 13.34
CA GLY A 69 2.07 3.37 12.71
C GLY A 69 1.72 4.40 11.64
N ARG A 70 2.75 5.07 11.14
CA ARG A 70 2.60 6.18 10.18
C ARG A 70 3.54 5.99 9.01
N LEU A 71 2.98 5.92 7.81
CA LEU A 71 3.73 5.81 6.56
C LEU A 71 3.89 7.20 5.94
N PHE A 72 5.11 7.56 5.56
CA PHE A 72 5.36 8.77 4.78
C PHE A 72 6.59 8.63 3.90
N LEU A 73 6.71 9.51 2.91
CA LEU A 73 7.92 9.68 2.12
C LEU A 73 8.74 10.85 2.64
N LYS A 74 10.06 10.70 2.57
CA LYS A 74 11.00 11.82 2.75
C LYS A 74 12.18 11.70 1.79
N PRO A 75 12.93 12.79 1.55
CA PRO A 75 14.21 12.72 0.86
C PRO A 75 15.18 11.74 1.53
N ALA A 76 15.78 10.83 0.76
CA ALA A 76 16.66 9.80 1.26
C ALA A 76 17.90 10.38 1.95
N GLY A 77 18.29 9.77 3.07
CA GLY A 77 19.49 10.17 3.81
C GLY A 77 19.37 11.46 4.62
N THR A 78 18.19 12.07 4.65
CA THR A 78 17.92 13.23 5.51
C THR A 78 17.69 12.83 6.97
N ILE A 79 18.10 13.71 7.89
CA ILE A 79 17.80 13.57 9.31
C ILE A 79 16.39 14.10 9.56
N GLY A 80 15.61 13.38 10.38
CA GLY A 80 14.21 13.71 10.63
C GLY A 80 13.38 13.59 9.35
N LEU A 81 12.54 14.59 9.07
CA LEU A 81 11.66 14.64 7.91
C LEU A 81 12.33 15.21 6.64
N GLY A 82 13.56 15.73 6.75
CA GLY A 82 14.24 16.41 5.64
C GLY A 82 13.66 17.79 5.25
N SER A 83 12.57 18.23 5.91
CA SER A 83 11.89 19.50 5.68
C SER A 83 11.30 20.05 7.00
N PRO A 84 11.17 21.39 7.16
CA PRO A 84 10.40 21.97 8.26
C PRO A 84 8.88 21.76 8.10
N TYR A 85 8.42 21.38 6.91
CA TYR A 85 7.01 21.11 6.63
C TYR A 85 6.73 19.61 6.75
N PRO A 86 5.64 19.20 7.40
CA PRO A 86 5.32 17.79 7.53
C PRO A 86 4.92 17.20 6.17
N PRO A 87 5.36 15.97 5.85
CA PRO A 87 4.90 15.25 4.68
C PRO A 87 3.42 14.90 4.81
N GLN A 88 2.82 14.47 3.69
CA GLN A 88 1.54 13.78 3.76
C GLN A 88 1.78 12.39 4.39
N GLU A 89 0.98 12.06 5.39
CA GLU A 89 1.12 10.82 6.17
C GLU A 89 -0.04 9.87 5.86
N VAL A 90 0.21 8.57 6.00
CA VAL A 90 -0.83 7.55 6.04
C VAL A 90 -0.77 6.87 7.40
N ASP A 91 -1.73 7.17 8.26
CA ASP A 91 -1.91 6.48 9.53
C ASP A 91 -2.44 5.08 9.25
N VAL A 92 -1.77 4.06 9.78
CA VAL A 92 -2.13 2.65 9.59
C VAL A 92 -2.34 2.01 10.94
N LYS A 93 -3.48 1.34 11.08
CA LYS A 93 -3.83 0.60 12.29
C LYS A 93 -4.38 -0.77 11.95
N VAL A 94 -3.81 -1.78 12.60
CA VAL A 94 -4.24 -3.17 12.51
C VAL A 94 -4.68 -3.61 13.90
N PHE A 95 -5.90 -4.08 14.02
CA PHE A 95 -6.46 -4.50 15.30
C PHE A 95 -5.99 -5.92 15.65
N ALA A 96 -5.90 -6.23 16.95
CA ALA A 96 -5.59 -7.59 17.40
C ALA A 96 -6.70 -8.59 17.02
N GLU A 97 -7.94 -8.11 16.99
CA GLU A 97 -9.15 -8.83 16.60
C GLU A 97 -10.08 -7.86 15.85
N ALA A 98 -11.06 -8.38 15.11
CA ALA A 98 -12.06 -7.55 14.45
C ALA A 98 -12.78 -6.62 15.44
N THR A 99 -13.02 -5.38 15.05
CA THR A 99 -13.86 -4.46 15.83
C THR A 99 -15.29 -4.96 15.94
N ALA A 100 -16.05 -4.42 16.91
CA ALA A 100 -17.46 -4.74 17.04
C ALA A 100 -18.24 -4.31 15.77
N GLY A 101 -18.90 -5.27 15.12
CA GLY A 101 -19.68 -5.07 13.88
C GLY A 101 -19.89 -6.40 13.14
N ASP A 102 -20.82 -6.43 12.18
CA ASP A 102 -21.01 -7.57 11.26
C ASP A 102 -21.02 -7.07 9.80
N PRO A 103 -19.92 -7.21 9.05
CA PRO A 103 -18.61 -7.72 9.49
C PRO A 103 -17.81 -6.68 10.30
N GLY A 104 -16.99 -7.15 11.24
CA GLY A 104 -16.06 -6.32 12.01
C GLY A 104 -14.82 -5.89 11.19
N VAL A 105 -14.22 -4.75 11.55
CA VAL A 105 -13.05 -4.19 10.86
C VAL A 105 -11.77 -4.76 11.46
N TRP A 106 -10.85 -5.22 10.60
CA TRP A 106 -9.56 -5.77 11.02
C TRP A 106 -8.40 -4.79 10.89
N ALA A 107 -8.50 -3.83 9.97
CA ALA A 107 -7.53 -2.74 9.85
C ALA A 107 -8.16 -1.50 9.22
N ASN A 108 -7.62 -0.34 9.55
CA ASN A 108 -7.96 0.94 8.95
C ASN A 108 -6.70 1.73 8.57
N ALA A 109 -6.81 2.51 7.51
CA ALA A 109 -5.78 3.43 7.07
C ALA A 109 -6.39 4.80 6.79
N SER A 110 -5.67 5.87 7.10
CA SER A 110 -6.13 7.24 6.89
C SER A 110 -5.04 8.10 6.25
N ILE A 111 -5.35 8.76 5.14
CA ILE A 111 -4.45 9.75 4.56
C ILE A 111 -4.64 11.06 5.33
N VAL A 112 -3.59 11.53 6.00
CA VAL A 112 -3.56 12.80 6.73
C VAL A 112 -2.88 13.85 5.85
N PRO A 113 -3.52 15.01 5.60
CA PRO A 113 -2.92 16.08 4.80
C PRO A 113 -1.56 16.54 5.33
N GLY A 114 -0.64 16.83 4.42
CA GLY A 114 0.67 17.40 4.72
C GLY A 114 0.92 18.67 3.91
N TYR A 115 2.03 19.35 4.22
CA TYR A 115 2.44 20.58 3.55
C TYR A 115 3.68 20.40 2.67
N LEU A 116 4.32 19.24 2.71
CA LEU A 116 5.40 18.90 1.79
C LEU A 116 4.82 18.61 0.39
N PRO A 117 5.25 19.33 -0.65
CA PRO A 117 4.74 19.12 -2.01
C PRO A 117 5.35 17.87 -2.68
N GLU A 118 6.48 17.38 -2.16
CA GLU A 118 7.18 16.21 -2.67
C GLU A 118 6.54 14.92 -2.17
N GLY A 119 6.43 13.92 -3.06
CA GLY A 119 5.89 12.62 -2.68
C GLY A 119 4.43 12.64 -2.21
N PRO A 120 3.48 13.33 -2.89
CA PRO A 120 2.09 13.30 -2.46
C PRO A 120 1.52 11.91 -2.66
N VAL A 121 0.69 11.45 -1.72
CA VAL A 121 -0.16 10.27 -1.91
C VAL A 121 -1.08 10.57 -3.10
N LYS A 122 -1.26 9.60 -3.99
CA LYS A 122 -2.22 9.67 -5.09
C LYS A 122 -3.41 8.77 -4.87
N GLN A 123 -3.16 7.58 -4.31
CA GLN A 123 -4.23 6.66 -3.97
C GLN A 123 -3.76 5.66 -2.92
N MET A 124 -4.70 5.13 -2.14
CA MET A 124 -4.48 3.93 -1.34
C MET A 124 -5.63 2.92 -1.51
N LEU A 125 -5.31 1.66 -1.28
CA LEU A 125 -6.26 0.55 -1.28
C LEU A 125 -5.73 -0.61 -0.45
N TRP A 126 -6.62 -1.48 0.04
CA TRP A 126 -6.23 -2.80 0.54
C TRP A 126 -6.21 -3.79 -0.62
N ASN A 127 -5.17 -4.61 -0.75
CA ASN A 127 -5.09 -5.59 -1.84
C ASN A 127 -6.21 -6.65 -1.80
N THR A 128 -6.83 -6.86 -0.64
CA THR A 128 -8.00 -7.72 -0.46
C THR A 128 -9.32 -7.04 -0.86
N ARG A 129 -9.28 -5.74 -1.19
CA ARG A 129 -10.45 -4.90 -1.52
C ARG A 129 -10.11 -3.89 -2.62
N THR A 130 -9.69 -4.39 -3.78
CA THR A 130 -9.30 -3.57 -4.94
C THR A 130 -10.47 -2.85 -5.61
N ASP A 131 -11.71 -3.18 -5.24
CA ASP A 131 -12.94 -2.48 -5.63
C ASP A 131 -13.12 -1.14 -4.91
N VAL A 132 -12.38 -0.90 -3.81
CA VAL A 132 -12.43 0.35 -3.04
C VAL A 132 -11.06 1.00 -3.04
N VAL A 133 -10.97 2.12 -3.77
CA VAL A 133 -9.78 2.98 -3.83
C VAL A 133 -10.11 4.31 -3.17
N VAL A 134 -9.17 4.83 -2.40
CA VAL A 134 -9.27 6.15 -1.78
C VAL A 134 -8.19 7.06 -2.34
N GLU A 135 -8.61 8.20 -2.87
CA GLU A 135 -7.75 9.30 -3.29
C GLU A 135 -7.71 10.37 -2.19
N PRO A 136 -6.61 11.14 -2.03
CA PRO A 136 -6.54 12.21 -1.04
C PRO A 136 -7.55 13.33 -1.34
N SER A 137 -8.18 13.86 -0.30
CA SER A 137 -8.96 15.11 -0.37
C SER A 137 -8.12 16.29 0.11
N GLN A 138 -8.33 17.48 -0.46
CA GLN A 138 -7.59 18.66 -0.03
C GLN A 138 -8.01 19.06 1.39
N ASN A 139 -7.03 19.11 2.30
CA ASN A 139 -7.19 19.53 3.70
C ASN A 139 -8.13 18.65 4.54
N GLU A 140 -8.47 17.45 4.08
CA GLU A 140 -9.34 16.52 4.78
C GLU A 140 -8.66 15.18 4.96
N THR A 141 -8.86 14.58 6.14
CA THR A 141 -8.47 13.18 6.38
C THR A 141 -9.48 12.26 5.71
N VAL A 142 -8.99 11.35 4.88
CA VAL A 142 -9.80 10.33 4.21
C VAL A 142 -9.34 8.94 4.64
N SER A 143 -10.28 8.05 4.90
CA SER A 143 -10.00 6.75 5.51
C SER A 143 -10.53 5.58 4.70
N LEU A 144 -9.86 4.44 4.81
CA LEU A 144 -10.22 3.16 4.22
C LEU A 144 -10.08 2.04 5.23
N GLU A 145 -11.11 1.20 5.32
CA GLU A 145 -11.15 0.04 6.21
C GLU A 145 -11.19 -1.28 5.44
N THR A 146 -10.69 -2.34 6.08
CA THR A 146 -10.82 -3.71 5.60
C THR A 146 -11.45 -4.62 6.66
N ILE A 147 -12.32 -5.51 6.18
CA ILE A 147 -13.03 -6.53 6.97
C ILE A 147 -12.36 -7.91 6.86
N PHE A 148 -11.29 -8.01 6.07
CA PHE A 148 -10.55 -9.26 5.85
C PHE A 148 -9.47 -9.42 6.91
N ASN A 149 -9.33 -10.62 7.47
CA ASN A 149 -8.27 -10.95 8.42
C ASN A 149 -6.94 -11.19 7.69
N GLY A 150 -6.25 -10.11 7.32
CA GLY A 150 -4.99 -10.12 6.60
C GLY A 150 -5.07 -9.33 5.30
N GLY A 151 -3.92 -8.88 4.82
CA GLY A 151 -3.79 -8.12 3.60
C GLY A 151 -2.60 -7.18 3.62
N SER A 152 -2.41 -6.46 2.52
CA SER A 152 -1.44 -5.39 2.40
C SER A 152 -2.13 -4.10 2.02
N LEU A 153 -1.88 -3.03 2.78
CA LEU A 153 -2.25 -1.69 2.38
C LEU A 153 -1.27 -1.24 1.30
N TRP A 154 -1.78 -0.84 0.15
CA TRP A 154 -0.98 -0.33 -0.94
C TRP A 154 -1.19 1.17 -1.06
N VAL A 155 -0.11 1.92 -0.90
CA VAL A 155 -0.08 3.37 -0.97
C VAL A 155 0.78 3.77 -2.15
N TYR A 156 0.16 4.47 -3.11
CA TYR A 156 0.83 4.95 -4.30
C TYR A 156 1.08 6.44 -4.17
N TYR A 157 2.32 6.83 -4.43
CA TYR A 157 2.80 8.20 -4.37
C TYR A 157 3.14 8.72 -5.77
N CYS A 158 2.97 10.03 -5.96
CA CYS A 158 3.24 10.78 -7.19
C CYS A 158 2.40 10.40 -8.44
N GLY A 159 2.02 9.12 -8.60
CA GLY A 159 1.13 8.65 -9.66
C GLY A 159 0.35 7.40 -9.25
N ALA A 160 -0.85 7.24 -9.82
CA ALA A 160 -1.63 6.01 -9.76
C ALA A 160 -1.04 4.94 -10.71
N PRO A 161 -1.26 3.64 -10.47
CA PRO A 161 -0.87 2.58 -11.38
C PRO A 161 -1.63 2.70 -12.71
N GLU A 162 -0.90 2.50 -13.80
CA GLU A 162 -1.47 2.45 -15.15
C GLU A 162 -1.93 1.01 -15.43
N GLY A 163 -3.25 0.80 -15.51
CA GLY A 163 -3.85 -0.49 -15.83
C GLY A 163 -4.68 -1.09 -14.69
N PRO A 164 -5.16 -2.34 -14.86
CA PRO A 164 -5.93 -3.02 -13.84
C PRO A 164 -5.11 -3.16 -12.56
N LEU A 165 -5.73 -2.84 -11.42
CA LEU A 165 -5.15 -3.17 -10.12
C LEU A 165 -4.93 -4.69 -10.07
N PRO A 166 -3.75 -5.16 -9.66
CA PRO A 166 -3.52 -6.60 -9.57
C PRO A 166 -4.51 -7.22 -8.58
N ALA A 167 -5.08 -8.34 -9.03
CA ALA A 167 -6.15 -9.08 -8.36
C ALA A 167 -5.64 -9.99 -7.24
#